data_AF-A0A8B6XZV3-F1
#
_entry.id   AF-A0A8B6XZV3-F1
#
_cell.length_a   1.000
_cell.length_b   1.000
_cell.length_c   1.000
_cell.angle_alpha   90.00
_cell.angle_beta   90.00
_cell.angle_gamma   90.00
#
_symmetry.space_group_name_H-M   'P 1'
#
loop_
_entity.id
_entity.type
_entity.pdbx_description
1 polymer ?
#
loop_
_entity_poly.entity_id
_entity_poly.type
_entity_poly.pdbx_seq_one_letter_code
_entity_poly.pdbx_strand_id
1 'polypeptide(L)'
;MAIMECCRRYRLLLFSAVKLNIITDQKVVSFLFNPRPISKIRSDKLTRWRLELYEYRFNISYRSGPENIASDALSRCLAINTNLCTLRQLYIKLCHPGVKQLNHYCKTWNLPYIISEIRDIISNYQVCCELNSKIFQPQPGQFISSTGPWERMAMDLKKYLLVIIEENSGNSFAFPCSQITSDTIIKYLFTASIHSDRGI
;
A
#
# COMPACT_ATOMS: atom_id res chain seq x y z
N MET A 1 30.36 23.47 18.93
CA MET A 1 29.71 24.00 17.71
C MET A 1 28.86 22.88 17.17
N ALA A 2 27.61 23.16 16.77
CA ALA A 2 26.61 22.13 16.49
C ALA A 2 27.08 21.08 15.45
N ILE A 3 27.77 21.50 14.40
CA ILE A 3 28.27 20.59 13.35
C ILE A 3 29.27 19.58 13.90
N MET A 4 30.24 20.04 14.71
CA MET A 4 31.24 19.15 15.31
C MET A 4 30.57 18.11 16.22
N GLU A 5 29.56 18.53 16.98
CA GLU A 5 28.83 17.63 17.87
C GLU A 5 27.98 16.62 17.08
N CYS A 6 27.36 17.04 15.98
CA CYS A 6 26.69 16.13 15.05
C CYS A 6 27.67 15.11 14.44
N CYS A 7 28.84 15.55 14.00
CA CYS A 7 29.87 14.66 13.45
C CYS A 7 30.33 13.62 14.48
N ARG A 8 30.48 14.01 15.75
CA ARG A 8 30.81 13.09 16.85
C ARG A 8 29.69 12.09 17.12
N ARG A 9 28.46 12.59 17.28
CA ARG A 9 27.30 11.78 17.65
C ARG A 9 26.94 10.74 16.59
N TYR A 10 27.10 11.09 15.32
CA TYR A 10 26.74 10.23 14.19
C TYR A 10 27.96 9.70 13.43
N ARG A 11 29.13 9.64 14.08
CA ARG A 11 30.41 9.24 13.48
C ARG A 11 30.30 7.96 12.65
N LEU A 12 29.68 6.91 13.17
CA LEU A 12 29.54 5.62 12.49
C LEU A 12 28.75 5.72 11.16
N LEU A 13 27.69 6.52 11.15
CA LEU A 13 26.86 6.73 9.95
C LEU A 13 27.59 7.57 8.91
N LEU A 14 28.27 8.63 9.35
CA LEU A 14 28.97 9.57 8.49
C LEU A 14 30.26 8.98 7.89
N PHE A 15 30.92 8.09 8.62
CA PHE A 15 32.13 7.40 8.13
C PHE A 15 31.83 6.44 6.98
N SER A 16 30.64 5.83 6.97
CA SER A 16 30.19 4.92 5.92
C SER A 16 29.63 5.64 4.68
N ALA A 17 29.49 6.96 4.72
CA ALA A 17 28.90 7.75 3.64
C ALA A 17 29.91 8.00 2.50
N VAL A 18 29.45 7.89 1.24
CA VAL A 18 30.29 8.06 0.04
C VAL A 18 30.82 9.50 -0.08
N LYS A 19 29.96 10.50 0.15
CA LYS A 19 30.31 11.92 0.16
C LYS A 19 29.23 12.76 0.85
N LEU A 20 29.61 13.53 1.86
CA LEU A 20 28.71 14.37 2.65
C LEU A 20 28.70 15.82 2.14
N ASN A 21 27.57 16.52 2.26
CA ASN A 21 27.50 17.96 2.03
C ASN A 21 27.17 18.66 3.35
N ILE A 22 28.14 19.38 3.91
CA ILE A 22 27.98 20.15 5.15
C ILE A 22 27.63 21.58 4.78
N ILE A 23 26.46 22.04 5.22
CA ILE A 23 26.01 23.42 5.04
C ILE A 23 26.09 24.09 6.40
N THR A 24 26.80 25.22 6.48
CA THR A 24 27.01 25.94 7.74
C THR A 24 26.71 27.42 7.61
N ASP A 25 26.15 28.00 8.66
CA ASP A 25 26.01 29.43 8.88
C ASP A 25 27.28 30.08 9.44
N GLN A 26 28.36 29.31 9.63
CA GLN A 26 29.64 29.80 10.12
C GLN A 26 30.64 29.96 8.97
N LYS A 27 30.79 31.20 8.50
CA LYS A 27 31.76 31.54 7.43
C LYS A 27 33.15 30.98 7.72
N VAL A 28 33.67 31.17 8.93
CA VAL A 28 35.03 30.74 9.34
C VAL A 28 35.28 29.25 9.07
N VAL A 29 34.27 28.40 9.29
CA VAL A 29 34.36 26.94 9.12
C VAL A 29 34.37 26.58 7.63
N SER A 30 33.52 27.21 6.83
CA SER A 30 33.53 27.02 5.37
C SER A 30 34.86 27.46 4.75
N PHE A 31 35.47 28.54 5.26
CA PHE A 31 36.76 29.03 4.79
C PHE A 31 37.92 28.12 5.21
N LEU A 32 37.80 27.40 6.33
CA LEU A 32 38.84 26.51 6.87
C LEU A 32 39.27 25.39 5.91
N PHE A 33 38.37 24.96 5.02
CA PHE A 33 38.57 23.87 4.07
C PHE A 33 38.65 24.35 2.61
N ASN A 34 38.76 25.67 2.39
CA ASN A 34 39.02 26.15 1.05
C ASN A 34 40.41 25.66 0.57
N PRO A 35 40.53 25.19 -0.68
CA PRO A 35 41.77 24.64 -1.22
C PRO A 35 42.83 25.73 -1.51
N ARG A 36 42.47 27.02 -1.35
CA ARG A 36 43.43 28.12 -1.48
C ARG A 36 44.34 28.15 -0.24
N PRO A 37 45.65 28.34 -0.39
CA PRO A 37 46.58 28.38 0.74
C PRO A 37 46.25 29.59 1.61
N ILE A 38 45.57 29.34 2.73
CA ILE A 38 45.32 30.36 3.75
C ILE A 38 46.51 30.32 4.72
N SER A 39 47.04 31.51 5.03
CA SER A 39 48.04 31.75 6.06
C SER A 39 47.73 30.97 7.36
N LYS A 40 48.78 30.49 8.04
CA LYS A 40 48.74 29.71 9.29
C LYS A 40 47.51 30.00 10.16
N ILE A 41 46.68 28.97 10.40
CA ILE A 41 45.53 29.03 11.31
C ILE A 41 46.07 29.39 12.70
N ARG A 42 45.73 30.58 13.22
CA ARG A 42 46.21 31.07 14.52
C ARG A 42 45.44 30.50 15.71
N SER A 43 44.28 29.88 15.48
CA SER A 43 43.42 29.36 16.54
C SER A 43 43.55 27.84 16.67
N ASP A 44 44.05 27.37 17.81
CA ASP A 44 44.17 25.93 18.11
C ASP A 44 42.83 25.19 18.03
N LYS A 45 41.73 25.87 18.39
CA LYS A 45 40.38 25.33 18.31
C LYS A 45 39.97 25.01 16.87
N LEU A 46 40.24 25.92 15.94
CA LEU A 46 39.97 25.71 14.52
C LEU A 46 40.89 24.63 13.93
N THR A 47 42.14 24.56 14.37
CA THR A 47 43.08 23.50 13.97
C THR A 47 42.57 22.12 14.40
N ARG A 48 42.08 21.97 15.63
CA ARG A 48 41.50 20.71 16.12
C ARG A 48 40.25 20.31 15.33
N TRP A 49 39.34 21.26 15.08
CA TRP A 49 38.14 20.99 14.27
C TRP A 49 38.50 20.63 12.83
N ARG A 50 39.54 21.25 12.27
CA ARG A 50 40.05 20.90 10.95
C ARG A 50 40.47 19.44 10.88
N LEU A 51 41.29 18.99 11.83
CA LEU A 51 41.76 17.60 11.90
C LEU A 51 40.60 16.62 12.07
N GLU A 52 39.67 16.93 12.97
CA GLU A 52 38.54 16.06 13.28
C GLU A 52 37.56 15.91 12.10
N LEU A 53 37.30 16.97 11.35
CA LEU A 53 36.46 16.88 10.15
C LEU A 53 37.21 16.23 8.98
N TYR A 54 38.53 16.37 8.89
CA TYR A 54 39.35 15.80 7.81
C TYR A 54 39.23 14.28 7.69
N GLU A 55 38.85 13.58 8.77
CA GLU A 55 38.55 12.15 8.75
C GLU A 55 37.37 11.77 7.84
N TYR A 56 36.46 12.71 7.55
CA TYR A 56 35.25 12.47 6.75
C TYR A 56 35.43 12.93 5.30
N ARG A 57 34.75 12.26 4.36
CA ARG A 57 34.69 12.72 2.97
C ARG A 57 33.49 13.67 2.79
N PHE A 58 33.75 14.97 2.75
CA PHE A 58 32.69 15.98 2.63
C PHE A 58 33.05 17.15 1.71
N ASN A 59 32.01 17.84 1.24
CA ASN A 59 32.06 19.20 0.73
C ASN A 59 31.45 20.14 1.78
N ILE A 60 32.03 21.33 2.00
CA ILE A 60 31.47 22.33 2.90
C ILE A 60 31.10 23.61 2.14
N SER A 61 29.92 24.15 2.41
CA SER A 61 29.46 25.43 1.87
C SER A 61 28.86 26.31 2.96
N TYR A 62 29.04 27.62 2.79
CA TYR A 62 28.40 28.61 3.63
C TYR A 62 26.99 28.92 3.11
N ARG A 63 26.03 29.04 4.02
CA ARG A 63 24.67 29.54 3.77
C ARG A 63 24.28 30.51 4.88
N SER A 64 23.55 31.57 4.56
CA SER A 64 23.09 32.51 5.58
C SER A 64 22.13 31.83 6.56
N GLY A 65 22.23 32.11 7.85
CA GLY A 65 21.34 31.57 8.89
C GLY A 65 19.83 31.65 8.58
N PRO A 66 19.27 32.79 8.12
CA PRO A 66 17.86 32.89 7.73
C PRO A 66 17.47 32.07 6.50
N GLU A 67 18.43 31.72 5.63
CA GLU A 67 18.20 30.81 4.49
C GLU A 67 18.34 29.34 4.91
N ASN A 68 18.79 29.10 6.14
CA ASN A 68 18.97 27.77 6.69
C ASN A 68 17.62 27.27 7.21
N ILE A 69 16.86 26.66 6.29
CA ILE A 69 15.62 25.96 6.64
C ILE A 69 15.97 24.90 7.68
N ALA A 70 15.26 24.89 8.81
CA ALA A 70 15.44 23.88 9.84
C ALA A 70 15.30 22.50 9.21
N SER A 71 16.40 21.73 9.22
CA SER A 71 16.35 20.33 8.85
C SER A 71 15.51 19.63 9.92
N ASP A 72 14.28 19.24 9.59
CA ASP A 72 13.59 18.18 10.33
C ASP A 72 14.59 17.02 10.47
N ALA A 73 14.87 16.66 11.72
CA ALA A 73 15.92 15.72 12.10
C ALA A 73 15.78 14.33 11.45
N LEU A 74 14.68 14.05 10.75
CA LEU A 74 14.40 12.80 10.05
C LEU A 74 13.88 12.96 8.61
N SER A 75 13.90 14.16 8.02
CA SER A 75 13.43 14.32 6.63
C SER A 75 14.46 13.79 5.60
N ARG A 76 14.41 12.47 5.37
CA ARG A 76 14.50 11.86 4.02
C ARG A 76 15.81 12.02 3.24
N CYS A 77 16.98 11.75 3.85
CA CYS A 77 18.24 11.64 3.09
C CYS A 77 18.84 10.23 3.11
N LEU A 78 18.03 9.24 2.78
CA LEU A 78 18.46 8.25 1.81
C LEU A 78 18.11 8.84 0.44
N ALA A 79 18.95 9.76 -0.02
CA ALA A 79 19.16 9.94 -1.45
C ALA A 79 19.78 8.63 -1.95
N ILE A 80 19.00 7.55 -1.97
CA ILE A 80 19.36 6.41 -2.79
C ILE A 80 19.24 6.96 -4.19
N ASN A 81 20.41 7.09 -4.77
CA ASN A 81 20.71 7.29 -6.15
C ASN A 81 20.13 6.12 -6.98
N THR A 82 18.85 5.78 -6.81
CA THR A 82 18.13 4.93 -7.75
C THR A 82 17.66 5.88 -8.83
N ASN A 83 18.27 5.77 -10.01
CA ASN A 83 17.71 6.24 -11.28
C ASN A 83 16.18 6.23 -11.17
N LEU A 84 15.55 7.41 -11.20
CA LEU A 84 14.14 7.63 -10.86
C LEU A 84 13.25 6.80 -11.79
N CYS A 85 13.04 5.53 -11.46
CA CYS A 85 12.05 4.73 -12.13
C CYS A 85 10.70 5.35 -11.78
N THR A 86 9.98 5.83 -12.80
CA THR A 86 8.63 6.37 -12.60
C THR A 86 7.76 5.31 -11.92
N LEU A 87 6.72 5.74 -11.19
CA LEU A 87 5.80 4.81 -10.50
C LEU A 87 5.25 3.73 -11.45
N ARG A 88 5.07 4.08 -12.74
CA ARG A 88 4.71 3.15 -13.82
C ARG A 88 5.78 2.07 -14.06
N GLN A 89 7.05 2.45 -14.13
CA GLN A 89 8.14 1.48 -14.29
C GLN A 89 8.29 0.58 -13.06
N LEU A 90 8.12 1.13 -11.86
CA LEU A 90 8.07 0.34 -10.62
C LEU A 90 6.91 -0.66 -10.63
N TYR A 91 5.72 -0.21 -11.04
CA TYR A 91 4.53 -1.05 -11.17
C TYR A 91 4.74 -2.23 -12.14
N ILE A 92 5.36 -1.99 -13.30
CA ILE A 92 5.69 -3.03 -14.29
C ILE A 92 6.76 -3.97 -13.75
N LYS A 93 7.84 -3.44 -13.15
CA LYS A 93 8.94 -4.25 -12.58
C LYS A 93 8.46 -5.19 -11.48
N LEU A 94 7.47 -4.77 -10.70
CA LEU A 94 6.87 -5.56 -9.63
C LEU A 94 5.75 -6.49 -10.11
N CYS A 95 5.56 -6.65 -11.42
CA CYS A 95 4.57 -7.54 -12.02
C CYS A 95 3.11 -7.20 -11.65
N HIS A 96 2.72 -5.93 -11.82
CA HIS A 96 1.34 -5.46 -11.66
C HIS A 96 0.69 -5.73 -10.28
N PRO A 97 1.34 -5.32 -9.17
CA PRO A 97 0.81 -5.55 -7.83
C PRO A 97 -0.48 -4.78 -7.55
N GLY A 98 -1.37 -5.33 -6.71
CA GLY A 98 -2.57 -4.61 -6.28
C GLY A 98 -2.28 -3.36 -5.45
N VAL A 99 -3.26 -2.45 -5.31
CA VAL A 99 -3.12 -1.15 -4.61
C VAL A 99 -2.47 -1.29 -3.23
N LYS A 100 -2.88 -2.30 -2.45
CA LYS A 100 -2.34 -2.53 -1.09
C LYS A 100 -0.87 -2.93 -1.13
N GLN A 101 -0.50 -3.82 -2.04
CA GLN A 101 0.87 -4.32 -2.18
C GLN A 101 1.81 -3.22 -2.66
N LEU A 102 1.41 -2.45 -3.68
CA LEU A 102 2.22 -1.34 -4.18
C LEU A 102 2.38 -0.24 -3.13
N ASN A 103 1.31 0.11 -2.41
CA ASN A 103 1.37 1.09 -1.32
C ASN A 103 2.25 0.62 -0.15
N HIS A 104 2.18 -0.66 0.20
CA HIS A 104 3.08 -1.23 1.21
C HIS A 104 4.54 -1.12 0.76
N TYR A 105 4.86 -1.52 -0.48
CA TYR A 105 6.20 -1.39 -1.04
C TYR A 105 6.69 0.07 -1.01
N CYS A 106 5.88 1.03 -1.47
CA CYS A 106 6.22 2.44 -1.45
C CYS A 106 6.51 2.95 -0.03
N LYS A 107 5.72 2.52 0.97
CA LYS A 107 5.95 2.89 2.37
C LYS A 107 7.21 2.26 2.96
N THR A 108 7.44 0.97 2.72
CA THR A 108 8.62 0.25 3.21
C THR A 108 9.91 0.86 2.69
N TRP A 109 9.89 1.33 1.44
CA TRP A 109 11.04 1.98 0.80
C TRP A 109 11.03 3.50 0.89
N ASN A 110 10.10 4.10 1.67
CA ASN A 110 9.93 5.55 1.82
C ASN A 110 9.88 6.32 0.48
N LEU A 111 9.26 5.74 -0.54
CA LEU A 111 9.09 6.35 -1.86
C LEU A 111 8.06 7.51 -1.79
N PRO A 112 8.26 8.58 -2.56
CA PRO A 112 7.43 9.79 -2.50
C PRO A 112 6.12 9.65 -3.31
N TYR A 113 5.39 8.54 -3.17
CA TYR A 113 4.14 8.29 -3.90
C TYR A 113 2.93 8.24 -2.98
N ILE A 114 1.87 8.94 -3.39
CA ILE A 114 0.61 9.01 -2.64
C ILE A 114 -0.30 7.86 -3.08
N ILE A 115 -1.18 7.41 -2.18
CA ILE A 115 -2.12 6.33 -2.49
C ILE A 115 -3.08 6.65 -3.65
N SER A 116 -3.39 7.92 -3.89
CA SER A 116 -4.19 8.37 -5.04
C SER A 116 -3.46 8.09 -6.35
N GLU A 117 -2.19 8.49 -6.44
CA GLU A 117 -1.35 8.24 -7.62
C GLU A 117 -1.20 6.75 -7.92
N ILE A 118 -1.09 5.93 -6.86
CA ILE A 118 -1.06 4.47 -6.98
C ILE A 118 -2.37 3.93 -7.55
N ARG A 119 -3.52 4.42 -7.06
CA ARG A 119 -4.84 4.01 -7.59
C ARG A 119 -4.99 4.40 -9.05
N ASP A 120 -4.61 5.63 -9.40
CA ASP A 120 -4.74 6.16 -10.74
C ASP A 120 -3.91 5.37 -11.75
N ILE A 121 -2.69 4.97 -11.40
CA ILE A 121 -1.87 4.14 -12.28
C ILE A 121 -2.49 2.76 -12.49
N ILE A 122 -3.01 2.13 -11.42
CA ILE A 122 -3.61 0.80 -11.51
C ILE A 122 -4.91 0.84 -12.30
N SER A 123 -5.75 1.86 -12.11
CA SER A 123 -7.03 2.01 -12.83
C SER A 123 -6.86 2.36 -14.29
N ASN A 124 -5.78 3.05 -14.65
CA ASN A 124 -5.49 3.44 -16.03
C ASN A 124 -4.63 2.42 -16.77
N TYR A 125 -4.21 1.33 -16.12
CA TYR A 125 -3.38 0.31 -16.77
C TYR A 125 -4.23 -0.69 -17.56
N GLN A 126 -4.20 -0.56 -18.88
CA GLN A 126 -5.05 -1.31 -19.82
C GLN A 126 -5.04 -2.83 -19.56
N VAL A 127 -3.86 -3.45 -19.42
CA VAL A 127 -3.72 -4.90 -19.21
C VAL A 127 -4.45 -5.36 -17.94
N CYS A 128 -4.39 -4.57 -16.87
CA CYS A 128 -5.02 -4.93 -15.60
C CYS A 128 -6.53 -4.68 -15.62
N CYS A 129 -7.00 -3.73 -16.42
CA CYS A 129 -8.43 -3.49 -16.63
C CYS A 129 -9.09 -4.58 -17.49
N GLU A 130 -8.35 -5.18 -18.41
CA GLU A 130 -8.83 -6.27 -19.27
C GLU A 130 -8.84 -7.63 -18.54
N LEU A 131 -7.84 -7.91 -17.70
CA LEU A 131 -7.72 -9.19 -16.99
C LEU A 131 -8.54 -9.27 -15.70
N ASN A 132 -8.77 -8.15 -15.02
CA ASN A 132 -9.56 -8.17 -13.79
C ASN A 132 -11.05 -8.17 -14.12
N SER A 133 -11.74 -9.26 -13.77
CA SER A 133 -13.20 -9.31 -13.81
C SER A 133 -13.75 -8.19 -12.93
N LYS A 134 -14.39 -7.19 -13.54
CA LYS A 134 -15.15 -6.20 -12.77
C LYS A 134 -16.22 -6.96 -12.00
N ILE A 135 -16.21 -6.84 -10.67
CA ILE A 135 -17.26 -7.42 -9.83
C ILE A 135 -18.55 -6.70 -10.20
N PHE A 136 -19.38 -7.34 -11.02
CA PHE A 136 -20.70 -6.85 -11.34
C PHE A 136 -21.56 -6.96 -10.09
N GLN A 137 -22.03 -5.84 -9.57
CA GLN A 137 -23.06 -5.80 -8.54
C GLN A 137 -24.40 -5.64 -9.25
N PRO A 138 -25.20 -6.72 -9.41
CA PRO A 138 -26.55 -6.58 -9.92
C PRO A 138 -27.35 -5.66 -9.01
N GLN A 139 -28.28 -4.89 -9.58
CA GLN A 139 -29.28 -4.22 -8.75
C GLN A 139 -30.00 -5.27 -7.91
N PRO A 140 -30.22 -5.02 -6.60
CA PRO A 140 -30.93 -5.97 -5.76
C PRO A 140 -32.32 -6.21 -6.36
N GLY A 141 -32.58 -7.45 -6.79
CA GLY A 141 -33.90 -7.84 -7.27
C GLY A 141 -34.94 -7.67 -6.17
N GLN A 142 -36.17 -7.31 -6.55
CA GLN A 142 -37.28 -7.25 -5.60
C GLN A 142 -37.67 -8.68 -5.21
N PHE A 143 -37.56 -9.00 -3.92
CA PHE A 143 -37.98 -10.30 -3.39
C PHE A 143 -39.50 -10.37 -3.35
N ILE A 144 -40.10 -11.43 -3.90
CA ILE A 144 -41.54 -11.66 -3.83
C ILE A 144 -41.81 -12.52 -2.60
N SER A 145 -42.39 -11.94 -1.56
CA SER A 145 -42.78 -12.66 -0.34
C SER A 145 -44.16 -13.31 -0.50
N SER A 146 -44.38 -14.44 0.19
CA SER A 146 -45.71 -15.03 0.36
C SER A 146 -46.63 -14.09 1.13
N THR A 147 -47.88 -13.95 0.71
CA THR A 147 -48.90 -13.12 1.38
C THR A 147 -49.84 -13.94 2.25
N GLY A 148 -49.99 -15.24 1.95
CA GLY A 148 -50.78 -16.18 2.73
C GLY A 148 -50.09 -17.53 2.95
N PRO A 149 -50.62 -18.36 3.87
CA PRO A 149 -50.11 -19.70 4.11
C PRO A 149 -50.36 -20.60 2.89
N TRP A 150 -49.40 -21.47 2.57
CA TRP A 150 -49.44 -22.44 1.45
C TRP A 150 -49.47 -21.81 0.05
N GLU A 151 -49.23 -20.51 -0.06
CA GLU A 151 -49.20 -19.80 -1.34
C GLU A 151 -47.90 -20.08 -2.09
N ARG A 152 -46.76 -20.04 -1.37
CA ARG A 152 -45.42 -20.25 -1.92
C ARG A 152 -44.63 -21.22 -1.07
N MET A 153 -44.01 -22.19 -1.73
CA MET A 153 -43.05 -23.09 -1.10
C MET A 153 -41.72 -23.09 -1.87
N ALA A 154 -40.63 -23.05 -1.12
CA ALA A 154 -39.28 -23.27 -1.64
C ALA A 154 -38.94 -24.76 -1.48
N MET A 155 -38.49 -25.40 -2.56
CA MET A 155 -37.96 -26.76 -2.49
C MET A 155 -36.46 -26.80 -2.79
N ASP A 156 -35.75 -27.71 -2.14
CA ASP A 156 -34.35 -28.02 -2.42
C ASP A 156 -34.09 -29.53 -2.26
N LEU A 157 -33.21 -30.07 -3.10
CA LEU A 157 -32.86 -31.49 -3.15
C LEU A 157 -31.43 -31.72 -2.68
N LYS A 158 -31.26 -32.40 -1.55
CA LYS A 158 -29.95 -32.75 -1.01
C LYS A 158 -29.73 -34.25 -1.01
N LYS A 159 -29.01 -34.77 -2.01
CA LYS A 159 -28.61 -36.19 -2.22
C LYS A 159 -29.77 -37.21 -2.25
N TYR A 160 -30.53 -37.32 -1.16
CA TYR A 160 -31.68 -38.20 -0.97
C TYR A 160 -32.77 -37.57 -0.09
N LEU A 161 -32.70 -36.26 0.14
CA LEU A 161 -33.64 -35.54 0.99
C LEU A 161 -34.27 -34.42 0.19
N LEU A 162 -35.58 -34.50 0.00
CA LEU A 162 -36.39 -33.41 -0.51
C LEU A 162 -36.76 -32.53 0.69
N VAL A 163 -36.27 -31.30 0.70
CA VAL A 163 -36.62 -30.30 1.72
C VAL A 163 -37.62 -29.35 1.09
N ILE A 164 -38.76 -29.18 1.75
CA ILE A 164 -39.82 -28.24 1.37
C ILE A 164 -39.99 -27.25 2.52
N ILE A 165 -39.90 -25.97 2.22
CA ILE A 165 -40.08 -24.90 3.20
C ILE A 165 -41.24 -24.04 2.73
N GLU A 166 -42.24 -23.87 3.59
CA GLU A 166 -43.34 -22.94 3.35
C GLU A 166 -42.87 -21.51 3.67
N GLU A 167 -42.99 -20.59 2.71
CA GLU A 167 -42.32 -19.28 2.78
C GLU A 167 -42.96 -18.33 3.81
N ASN A 168 -44.26 -18.45 4.12
CA ASN A 168 -44.97 -17.52 5.00
C ASN A 168 -44.71 -17.80 6.49
N SER A 169 -44.75 -19.06 6.88
CA SER A 169 -44.60 -19.55 8.25
C SER A 169 -43.21 -20.10 8.55
N GLY A 170 -42.41 -20.40 7.53
CA GLY A 170 -41.09 -21.01 7.67
C GLY A 170 -41.14 -22.49 8.09
N ASN A 171 -42.32 -23.11 8.08
CA ASN A 171 -42.45 -24.53 8.38
C ASN A 171 -41.71 -25.37 7.34
N SER A 172 -40.86 -26.27 7.81
CA SER A 172 -40.02 -27.11 6.96
C SER A 172 -40.40 -28.59 7.08
N PHE A 173 -40.41 -29.26 5.93
CA PHE A 173 -40.70 -30.67 5.78
C PHE A 173 -39.55 -31.34 5.04
N ALA A 174 -39.19 -32.54 5.48
CA ALA A 174 -38.08 -33.27 4.88
C ALA A 174 -38.56 -34.69 4.55
N PHE A 175 -38.48 -35.05 3.27
CA PHE A 175 -38.92 -36.35 2.77
C PHE A 175 -37.72 -37.15 2.26
N PRO A 176 -37.53 -38.40 2.71
CA PRO A 176 -36.51 -39.26 2.15
C PRO A 176 -36.91 -39.71 0.74
N CYS A 177 -36.09 -39.39 -0.26
CA CYS A 177 -36.23 -39.80 -1.64
C CYS A 177 -35.05 -40.69 -2.05
N SER A 178 -35.28 -41.98 -2.19
CA SER A 178 -34.28 -42.94 -2.68
C SER A 178 -33.95 -42.76 -4.17
N GLN A 179 -34.90 -42.26 -4.95
CA GLN A 179 -34.75 -41.92 -6.37
C GLN A 179 -35.23 -40.49 -6.60
N ILE A 180 -34.38 -39.66 -7.22
CA ILE A 180 -34.70 -38.29 -7.63
C ILE A 180 -35.32 -38.36 -9.03
N THR A 181 -36.60 -38.72 -9.10
CA THR A 181 -37.38 -38.68 -10.35
C THR A 181 -38.55 -37.73 -10.17
N SER A 182 -39.03 -37.14 -11.26
CA SER A 182 -40.19 -36.23 -11.20
C SER A 182 -41.40 -36.90 -10.55
N ASP A 183 -41.60 -38.20 -10.79
CA ASP A 183 -42.72 -38.97 -10.24
C ASP A 183 -42.67 -39.14 -8.72
N THR A 184 -41.48 -39.25 -8.13
CA THR A 184 -41.35 -39.33 -6.65
C THR A 184 -41.58 -37.97 -6.03
N ILE A 185 -41.11 -36.90 -6.68
CA ILE A 185 -41.28 -35.51 -6.20
C ILE A 185 -42.75 -35.11 -6.24
N ILE A 186 -43.48 -35.40 -7.33
CA ILE A 186 -44.89 -35.04 -7.51
C ILE A 186 -45.78 -35.55 -6.37
N LYS A 187 -45.47 -36.73 -5.80
CA LYS A 187 -46.22 -37.29 -4.66
C LYS A 187 -46.21 -36.42 -3.41
N TYR A 188 -45.20 -35.56 -3.26
CA TYR A 188 -45.01 -34.70 -2.10
C TYR A 188 -45.38 -33.23 -2.38
N LEU A 189 -45.95 -32.93 -3.56
CA LEU A 189 -46.37 -31.59 -3.94
C LEU A 189 -47.87 -31.41 -3.71
N PHE A 190 -48.23 -30.36 -2.98
CA PHE A 190 -49.63 -30.10 -2.60
C PHE A 190 -50.06 -28.62 -2.76
N THR A 191 -49.20 -27.72 -3.25
CA THR A 191 -49.44 -26.26 -3.25
C THR A 191 -49.60 -25.62 -4.62
N ALA A 192 -50.09 -24.39 -4.63
CA ALA A 192 -50.43 -23.61 -5.82
C ALA A 192 -49.20 -23.03 -6.55
N SER A 193 -48.12 -22.69 -5.85
CA SER A 193 -46.87 -22.22 -6.47
C SER A 193 -45.63 -22.76 -5.78
N ILE A 194 -44.63 -23.12 -6.59
CA ILE A 194 -43.39 -23.72 -6.12
C ILE A 194 -42.19 -23.00 -6.73
N HIS A 195 -41.25 -22.62 -5.89
CA HIS A 195 -39.96 -22.09 -6.29
C HIS A 195 -38.90 -23.19 -6.18
N SER A 196 -38.31 -23.55 -7.31
CA SER A 196 -37.20 -24.50 -7.41
C SER A 196 -36.13 -23.88 -8.30
N ASP A 197 -34.87 -24.21 -8.04
CA ASP A 197 -33.78 -23.93 -8.97
C ASP A 197 -33.95 -24.73 -10.28
N ARG A 198 -33.15 -24.39 -11.30
CA ARG A 198 -33.11 -25.16 -12.55
C ARG A 198 -32.44 -26.50 -12.26
N GLY A 199 -33.25 -27.47 -11.85
CA GLY A 199 -32.85 -28.87 -11.76
C GLY A 199 -32.36 -29.40 -13.12
N ILE A 200 -31.59 -30.49 -13.06
CA ILE A 200 -31.07 -31.22 -14.23
C ILE A 200 -32.22 -31.90 -14.98
#